data_AF-A0A1X2CWS8-F1
#
_entry.id   AF-A0A1X2CWS8-F1
#
_cell.length_a   1.000
_cell.length_b   1.000
_cell.length_c   1.000
_cell.angle_alpha   90.00
_cell.angle_beta   90.00
_cell.angle_gamma   90.00
#
_symmetry.space_group_name_H-M   'P 1'
#
loop_
_entity.id
_entity.type
_entity.pdbx_description
1 polymer ?
#
loop_
_entity_poly.entity_id
_entity_poly.type
_entity_poly.pdbx_seq_one_letter_code
_entity_poly.pdbx_strand_id
1 'polypeptide(L)'
;MASRGRITALEADRLKDAISGLLTLRGITGGARVRVTGGNCDRGPIVVQVNLQVGGTAARVQAVTSREQEVLPAIARLDRQIGRLSEPWRPRPWPDRTRRALAGAGDGVITRRKAYELQRATPIQAVAVMDAMDYDAHLFTDADSGEDAVVYRAGPSGLRLARQRRMHPPVLSHGDSSTFVPLIVNPRPTPTLTETAAMDRMRAYGPAFLFFTDAATGRGRLLYRRYDGNLGLITPITVDIEGGST
;
A
#
# COMPACT_ATOMS: atom_id res chain seq x y z
N MET A 1 10.00 -18.15 5.63
CA MET A 1 10.49 -17.08 4.73
C MET A 1 10.46 -17.61 3.29
N ALA A 2 10.20 -16.76 2.30
CA ALA A 2 10.32 -17.13 0.89
C ALA A 2 11.26 -16.16 0.16
N SER A 3 12.22 -16.68 -0.61
CA SER A 3 13.15 -15.90 -1.44
C SER A 3 12.87 -16.10 -2.94
N ARG A 4 13.12 -15.08 -3.76
CA ARG A 4 13.05 -15.15 -5.23
C ARG A 4 14.08 -14.21 -5.87
N GLY A 5 14.52 -14.51 -7.08
CA GLY A 5 15.44 -13.66 -7.83
C GLY A 5 16.90 -13.89 -7.42
N ARG A 6 17.79 -12.97 -7.81
CA ARG A 6 19.22 -13.09 -7.50
C ARG A 6 19.47 -12.68 -6.04
N ILE A 7 19.39 -13.63 -5.12
CA ILE A 7 19.73 -13.50 -3.69
C ILE A 7 20.40 -14.80 -3.23
N THR A 8 21.47 -14.68 -2.44
CA THR A 8 22.16 -15.86 -1.88
C THR A 8 21.43 -16.40 -0.65
N ALA A 9 21.65 -17.67 -0.30
CA ALA A 9 21.10 -18.26 0.93
C ALA A 9 21.58 -17.50 2.18
N LEU A 10 22.88 -17.17 2.25
CA LEU A 10 23.47 -16.43 3.36
C LEU A 10 22.82 -15.05 3.58
N GLU A 11 22.57 -14.30 2.51
CA GLU A 11 21.88 -12.99 2.60
C GLU A 11 20.45 -13.14 3.10
N ALA A 12 19.74 -14.16 2.61
CA ALA A 12 18.38 -14.43 3.04
C ALA A 12 18.35 -14.83 4.54
N ASP A 13 19.28 -15.66 4.99
CA ASP A 13 19.37 -16.10 6.38
C ASP A 13 19.74 -14.94 7.32
N ARG A 14 20.70 -14.10 6.96
CA ARG A 14 21.01 -12.87 7.74
C ARG A 14 19.79 -11.96 7.90
N LEU A 15 19.02 -11.75 6.83
CA LEU A 15 17.77 -10.97 6.87
C LEU A 15 16.73 -11.64 7.77
N LYS A 16 16.58 -12.96 7.65
CA LYS A 16 15.66 -13.75 8.48
C LYS A 16 16.00 -13.65 9.95
N ASP A 17 17.25 -13.82 10.32
CA ASP A 17 17.71 -13.82 11.70
C ASP A 17 17.56 -12.44 12.33
N ALA A 18 17.96 -11.38 11.62
CA ALA A 18 17.77 -10.01 12.08
C ALA A 18 16.29 -9.65 12.26
N ILE A 19 15.42 -10.02 11.32
CA ILE A 19 13.97 -9.79 11.45
C ILE A 19 13.41 -10.59 12.62
N SER A 20 13.80 -11.87 12.77
CA SER A 20 13.32 -12.72 13.85
C SER A 20 13.76 -12.18 15.22
N GLY A 21 15.02 -11.76 15.35
CA GLY A 21 15.52 -11.11 16.56
C GLY A 21 14.76 -9.84 16.92
N LEU A 22 14.45 -8.97 15.93
CA LEU A 22 13.63 -7.78 16.16
C LEU A 22 12.21 -8.12 16.62
N LEU A 23 11.56 -9.11 15.98
CA LEU A 23 10.21 -9.51 16.34
C LEU A 23 10.15 -10.06 17.78
N THR A 24 11.14 -10.86 18.17
CA THR A 24 11.29 -11.34 19.56
C THR A 24 11.48 -10.18 20.53
N LEU A 25 12.39 -9.25 20.21
CA LEU A 25 12.65 -8.06 21.05
C LEU A 25 11.39 -7.21 21.25
N ARG A 26 10.54 -7.10 20.23
CA ARG A 26 9.27 -6.36 20.27
C ARG A 26 8.08 -7.17 20.80
N GLY A 27 8.30 -8.42 21.21
CA GLY A 27 7.24 -9.28 21.76
C GLY A 27 6.16 -9.68 20.75
N ILE A 28 6.49 -9.76 19.45
CA ILE A 28 5.53 -10.14 18.41
C ILE A 28 5.38 -11.67 18.36
N THR A 29 4.22 -12.17 18.77
CA THR A 29 3.95 -13.61 18.94
C THR A 29 3.16 -14.26 17.80
N GLY A 30 2.45 -13.49 16.98
CA GLY A 30 1.59 -13.98 15.87
C GLY A 30 2.33 -14.45 14.61
N GLY A 31 3.65 -14.49 14.64
CA GLY A 31 4.50 -14.81 13.49
C GLY A 31 4.52 -13.71 12.42
N ALA A 32 5.44 -13.87 11.46
CA ALA A 32 5.56 -12.95 10.34
C ALA A 32 5.88 -13.69 9.03
N ARG A 33 5.19 -13.30 7.96
CA ARG A 33 5.48 -13.77 6.61
C ARG A 33 6.49 -12.83 5.94
N VAL A 34 7.73 -13.29 5.90
CA VAL A 34 8.84 -12.61 5.22
C VAL A 34 8.97 -13.11 3.78
N ARG A 35 8.99 -12.17 2.83
CA ARG A 35 9.32 -12.39 1.42
C ARG A 35 10.50 -11.51 1.03
N VAL A 36 11.52 -12.11 0.42
CA VAL A 36 12.69 -11.39 -0.05
C VAL A 36 12.82 -11.58 -1.57
N THR A 37 12.98 -10.48 -2.31
CA THR A 37 13.15 -10.53 -3.76
C THR A 37 14.42 -9.80 -4.18
N GLY A 38 15.36 -10.49 -4.80
CA GLY A 38 16.52 -9.86 -5.43
C GLY A 38 16.18 -9.31 -6.81
N GLY A 39 16.78 -8.17 -7.16
CA GLY A 39 16.66 -7.56 -8.49
C GLY A 39 17.25 -8.43 -9.62
N ASN A 40 17.09 -7.95 -10.85
CA ASN A 40 17.44 -8.71 -12.06
C ASN A 40 18.94 -8.79 -12.37
N CYS A 41 19.78 -8.04 -11.64
CA CYS A 41 21.24 -8.06 -11.76
C CYS A 41 21.92 -8.31 -10.40
N ASP A 42 23.19 -8.71 -10.41
CA ASP A 42 23.89 -9.17 -9.21
C ASP A 42 24.09 -8.07 -8.15
N ARG A 43 24.10 -6.80 -8.56
CA ARG A 43 24.09 -5.63 -7.66
C ARG A 43 22.71 -4.99 -7.52
N GLY A 44 21.66 -5.66 -7.99
CA GLY A 44 20.30 -5.15 -7.96
C GLY A 44 19.77 -4.97 -6.53
N PRO A 45 18.80 -4.06 -6.35
CA PRO A 45 18.18 -3.87 -5.04
C PRO A 45 17.49 -5.15 -4.56
N ILE A 46 17.50 -5.37 -3.26
CA ILE A 46 16.74 -6.43 -2.60
C ILE A 46 15.49 -5.80 -1.98
N VAL A 47 14.33 -6.34 -2.32
CA VAL A 47 13.04 -5.95 -1.77
C VAL A 47 12.68 -6.92 -0.65
N VAL A 48 12.61 -6.40 0.57
CA VAL A 48 12.18 -7.14 1.75
C VAL A 48 10.75 -6.73 2.06
N GLN A 49 9.84 -7.70 2.08
CA GLN A 49 8.46 -7.50 2.51
C GLN A 49 8.18 -8.37 3.72
N VAL A 50 7.68 -7.76 4.79
CA VAL A 50 7.23 -8.44 6.00
C VAL A 50 5.74 -8.19 6.15
N ASN A 51 4.96 -9.25 6.39
CA ASN A 51 3.55 -9.15 6.73
C ASN A 51 3.38 -9.80 8.11
N LEU A 52 2.72 -9.13 9.02
CA LEU A 52 2.63 -9.51 10.43
C LEU A 52 1.34 -8.95 11.05
N GLN A 53 1.07 -9.32 12.29
CA GLN A 53 0.05 -8.67 13.10
C GLN A 53 0.70 -8.02 14.32
N VAL A 54 0.27 -6.80 14.65
CA VAL A 54 0.71 -6.04 15.83
C VAL A 54 -0.54 -5.59 16.57
N GLY A 55 -0.73 -6.04 17.81
CA GLY A 55 -1.93 -5.70 18.61
C GLY A 55 -3.26 -6.01 17.90
N GLY A 56 -3.34 -7.14 17.16
CA GLY A 56 -4.51 -7.50 16.36
C GLY A 56 -4.64 -6.76 15.02
N THR A 57 -3.85 -5.72 14.78
CA THR A 57 -3.83 -4.98 13.52
C THR A 57 -2.96 -5.68 12.50
N ALA A 58 -3.54 -6.06 11.35
CA ALA A 58 -2.79 -6.57 10.22
C ALA A 58 -1.88 -5.48 9.65
N ALA A 59 -0.61 -5.82 9.46
CA ALA A 59 0.41 -4.89 9.03
C ALA A 59 1.29 -5.48 7.94
N ARG A 60 1.82 -4.59 7.12
CA ARG A 60 2.82 -4.92 6.12
C ARG A 60 3.89 -3.85 6.14
N VAL A 61 5.13 -4.26 5.91
CA VAL A 61 6.28 -3.38 5.71
C VAL A 61 6.98 -3.81 4.45
N GLN A 62 7.32 -2.85 3.59
CA GLN A 62 8.19 -3.09 2.44
C GLN A 62 9.38 -2.13 2.47
N ALA A 63 10.58 -2.69 2.43
CA ALA A 63 11.83 -1.95 2.37
C ALA A 63 12.64 -2.38 1.14
N VAL A 64 13.36 -1.43 0.57
CA VAL A 64 14.36 -1.68 -0.47
C VAL A 64 15.73 -1.51 0.16
N THR A 65 16.52 -2.56 0.17
CA THR A 65 17.91 -2.56 0.65
C THR A 65 18.86 -2.75 -0.53
N SER A 66 20.07 -2.19 -0.44
CA SER A 66 21.18 -2.60 -1.30
C SER A 66 21.96 -3.73 -0.59
N ARG A 67 22.74 -4.49 -1.36
CA ARG A 67 23.63 -5.51 -0.79
C ARG A 67 24.68 -4.91 0.16
N GLU A 68 25.14 -3.70 -0.13
CA GLU A 68 26.10 -2.93 0.68
C GLU A 68 25.53 -2.45 2.03
N GLN A 69 24.21 -2.27 2.13
CA GLN A 69 23.53 -1.83 3.36
C GLN A 69 23.04 -3.02 4.22
N GLU A 70 23.35 -4.25 3.75
CA GLU A 70 23.07 -5.58 4.28
C GLU A 70 21.62 -5.81 4.75
N VAL A 71 21.21 -5.22 5.87
CA VAL A 71 19.94 -5.54 6.56
C VAL A 71 19.29 -4.30 7.23
N LEU A 72 20.08 -3.28 7.59
CA LEU A 72 19.66 -2.20 8.48
C LEU A 72 18.44 -1.40 7.98
N PRO A 73 18.30 -1.01 6.70
CA PRO A 73 17.14 -0.25 6.24
C PRO A 73 15.82 -1.02 6.44
N ALA A 74 15.84 -2.34 6.28
CA ALA A 74 14.65 -3.18 6.45
C ALA A 74 14.26 -3.28 7.93
N ILE A 75 15.25 -3.49 8.82
CA ILE A 75 15.04 -3.57 10.27
C ILE A 75 14.56 -2.24 10.83
N ALA A 76 15.22 -1.13 10.50
CA ALA A 76 14.85 0.20 10.99
C ALA A 76 13.44 0.61 10.54
N ARG A 77 13.01 0.21 9.33
CA ARG A 77 11.65 0.47 8.86
C ARG A 77 10.62 -0.41 9.57
N LEU A 78 10.92 -1.70 9.75
CA LEU A 78 10.05 -2.64 10.45
C LEU A 78 9.86 -2.21 11.91
N ASP A 79 10.95 -1.86 12.59
CA ASP A 79 10.93 -1.41 13.98
C ASP A 79 10.04 -0.17 14.17
N ARG A 80 10.20 0.83 13.30
CA ARG A 80 9.37 2.03 13.29
C ARG A 80 7.90 1.73 13.03
N GLN A 81 7.60 0.78 12.14
CA GLN A 81 6.21 0.39 11.88
C GLN A 81 5.59 -0.27 13.10
N ILE A 82 6.30 -1.20 13.75
CA ILE A 82 5.83 -1.87 14.96
C ILE A 82 5.57 -0.84 16.05
N GLY A 83 6.53 0.06 16.32
CA GLY A 83 6.36 1.13 17.30
C GLY A 83 5.12 1.99 17.05
N ARG A 84 4.88 2.41 15.80
CA ARG A 84 3.68 3.19 15.44
C ARG A 84 2.37 2.45 15.63
N LEU A 85 2.35 1.14 15.45
CA LEU A 85 1.14 0.32 15.61
C LEU A 85 0.88 -0.03 17.07
N SER A 86 1.88 0.11 17.94
CA SER A 86 1.76 -0.05 19.39
C SER A 86 1.32 1.22 20.13
N GLU A 87 1.23 2.35 19.43
CA GLU A 87 0.81 3.64 19.97
C GLU A 87 -0.54 4.08 19.39
N PRO A 88 -1.25 5.06 20.00
CA PRO A 88 -2.41 5.68 19.38
C PRO A 88 -2.10 6.16 17.97
N TRP A 89 -2.95 5.80 17.01
CA TRP A 89 -2.67 6.03 15.60
C TRP A 89 -2.45 7.52 15.30
N ARG A 90 -1.37 7.78 14.57
CA ARG A 90 -1.09 9.06 13.91
C ARG A 90 -0.73 8.80 12.45
N PRO A 91 -1.10 9.68 11.52
CA PRO A 91 -0.68 9.57 10.13
C PRO A 91 0.83 9.38 10.02
N ARG A 92 1.27 8.44 9.19
CA ARG A 92 2.68 8.25 8.89
C ARG A 92 3.30 9.56 8.37
N PRO A 93 4.52 9.93 8.84
CA PRO A 93 5.22 11.11 8.36
C PRO A 93 5.37 11.16 6.84
N TRP A 94 5.27 12.37 6.30
CA TRP A 94 5.45 12.67 4.89
C TRP A 94 6.35 13.90 4.69
N PRO A 95 7.31 13.88 3.75
CA PRO A 95 7.67 12.75 2.90
C PRO A 95 8.45 11.67 3.66
N ASP A 96 8.22 10.40 3.30
CA ASP A 96 9.00 9.29 3.83
C ASP A 96 10.31 9.17 3.06
N ARG A 97 11.36 9.84 3.54
CA ARG A 97 12.69 9.86 2.90
C ARG A 97 13.37 8.49 2.81
N THR A 98 12.90 7.51 3.60
CA THR A 98 13.44 6.14 3.58
C THR A 98 12.79 5.29 2.48
N ARG A 99 11.65 5.74 1.94
CA ARG A 99 10.95 5.05 0.86
C ARG A 99 11.61 5.35 -0.48
N ARG A 100 12.31 4.36 -1.03
CA ARG A 100 12.80 4.40 -2.42
C ARG A 100 11.65 4.13 -3.39
N ALA A 101 11.66 4.85 -4.52
CA ALA A 101 10.71 4.61 -5.60
C ALA A 101 10.84 3.15 -6.09
N LEU A 102 9.71 2.45 -6.18
CA LEU A 102 9.69 1.01 -6.51
C LEU A 102 10.05 0.73 -7.96
N ALA A 103 9.68 1.63 -8.86
CA ALA A 103 10.06 1.63 -10.27
C ALA A 103 9.85 3.03 -10.85
N GLY A 104 10.67 3.42 -11.82
CA GLY A 104 10.47 4.64 -12.61
C GLY A 104 9.38 4.50 -13.67
N ALA A 105 9.21 5.55 -14.49
CA ALA A 105 8.41 5.49 -15.72
C ALA A 105 8.96 4.39 -16.65
N GLY A 106 8.08 3.77 -17.42
CA GLY A 106 8.45 2.66 -18.33
C GLY A 106 7.25 1.84 -18.78
N ASP A 107 7.50 0.93 -19.73
CA ASP A 107 6.50 0.19 -20.53
C ASP A 107 5.92 -1.06 -19.86
N GLY A 108 6.01 -1.14 -18.53
CA GLY A 108 5.55 -2.28 -17.74
C GLY A 108 4.13 -2.74 -18.14
N VAL A 109 3.95 -4.05 -18.22
CA VAL A 109 2.66 -4.68 -18.52
C VAL A 109 1.97 -5.13 -17.23
N ILE A 110 0.66 -5.35 -17.27
CA ILE A 110 -0.07 -5.89 -16.12
C ILE A 110 0.29 -7.37 -15.96
N THR A 111 1.17 -7.67 -15.00
CA THR A 111 1.57 -9.05 -14.67
C THR A 111 0.86 -9.59 -13.43
N ARG A 112 0.15 -8.73 -12.70
CA ARG A 112 -0.62 -9.11 -11.51
C ARG A 112 -2.01 -8.49 -11.53
N ARG A 113 -3.02 -9.33 -11.39
CA ARG A 113 -4.41 -8.92 -11.13
C ARG A 113 -4.81 -9.39 -9.74
N LYS A 114 -5.45 -8.51 -8.97
CA LYS A 114 -6.00 -8.83 -7.65
C LYS A 114 -7.47 -8.42 -7.63
N ALA A 115 -8.36 -9.41 -7.65
CA ALA A 115 -9.74 -9.22 -7.25
C ALA A 115 -9.79 -8.97 -5.74
N TYR A 116 -10.52 -7.95 -5.30
CA TYR A 116 -10.60 -7.60 -3.89
C TYR A 116 -11.98 -7.06 -3.56
N GLU A 117 -12.58 -7.58 -2.50
CA GLU A 117 -13.80 -7.00 -1.92
C GLU A 117 -13.40 -5.72 -1.19
N LEU A 118 -14.00 -4.59 -1.58
CA LEU A 118 -13.66 -3.32 -0.97
C LEU A 118 -14.32 -3.21 0.40
N GLN A 119 -13.49 -2.95 1.41
CA GLN A 119 -14.00 -2.64 2.74
C GLN A 119 -14.67 -1.27 2.71
N ARG A 120 -15.87 -1.18 3.29
CA ARG A 120 -16.52 0.09 3.57
C ARG A 120 -15.87 0.74 4.79
N ALA A 121 -15.38 1.97 4.64
CA ALA A 121 -14.68 2.68 5.71
C ALA A 121 -14.81 4.20 5.54
N THR A 122 -14.66 4.95 6.63
CA THR A 122 -14.46 6.40 6.55
C THR A 122 -13.08 6.71 5.93
N PRO A 123 -12.87 7.90 5.33
CA PRO A 123 -11.57 8.25 4.76
C PRO A 123 -10.43 8.18 5.78
N ILE A 124 -10.66 8.53 7.05
CA ILE A 124 -9.64 8.45 8.10
C ILE A 124 -9.27 7.00 8.43
N GLN A 125 -10.26 6.11 8.56
CA GLN A 125 -10.00 4.67 8.73
C GLN A 125 -9.22 4.10 7.53
N ALA A 126 -9.56 4.50 6.31
CA ALA A 126 -8.84 4.10 5.11
C ALA A 126 -7.37 4.57 5.12
N VAL A 127 -7.07 5.76 5.66
CA VAL A 127 -5.68 6.22 5.86
C VAL A 127 -4.96 5.35 6.90
N ALA A 128 -5.62 5.00 8.01
CA ALA A 128 -5.03 4.12 9.00
C ALA A 128 -4.66 2.74 8.42
N VAL A 129 -5.55 2.15 7.60
CA VAL A 129 -5.26 0.90 6.87
C VAL A 129 -4.13 1.10 5.86
N MET A 130 -4.14 2.20 5.09
CA MET A 130 -3.06 2.52 4.15
C MET A 130 -1.70 2.58 4.85
N ASP A 131 -1.64 3.17 6.04
CA ASP A 131 -0.42 3.29 6.84
C ASP A 131 0.00 1.97 7.47
N ALA A 132 -0.93 1.21 8.04
CA ALA A 132 -0.66 -0.11 8.63
C ALA A 132 -0.10 -1.10 7.59
N MET A 133 -0.63 -1.03 6.36
CA MET A 133 -0.22 -1.90 5.26
C MET A 133 0.97 -1.39 4.45
N ASP A 134 1.55 -0.25 4.85
CA ASP A 134 2.67 0.41 4.21
C ASP A 134 2.41 0.65 2.71
N TYR A 135 1.20 1.12 2.38
CA TYR A 135 0.80 1.51 1.04
C TYR A 135 1.00 3.02 0.80
N ASP A 136 1.05 3.43 -0.46
CA ASP A 136 0.94 4.84 -0.87
C ASP A 136 -0.42 5.20 -1.46
N ALA A 137 -1.24 4.18 -1.75
CA ALA A 137 -2.61 4.33 -2.18
C ALA A 137 -3.44 3.15 -1.66
N HIS A 138 -4.64 3.41 -1.15
CA HIS A 138 -5.56 2.40 -0.66
C HIS A 138 -6.96 2.64 -1.20
N LEU A 139 -7.44 1.66 -1.97
CA LEU A 139 -8.78 1.63 -2.57
C LEU A 139 -9.77 1.02 -1.58
N PHE A 140 -10.89 1.70 -1.37
CA PHE A 140 -11.94 1.34 -0.42
C PHE A 140 -13.31 1.84 -0.92
N THR A 141 -14.40 1.43 -0.27
CA THR A 141 -15.71 2.05 -0.48
C THR A 141 -15.91 3.09 0.61
N ASP A 142 -16.06 4.35 0.22
CA ASP A 142 -16.21 5.45 1.15
C ASP A 142 -17.57 5.38 1.85
N ALA A 143 -17.55 5.29 3.18
CA ALA A 143 -18.76 5.22 3.99
C ALA A 143 -19.63 6.48 3.88
N ASP A 144 -19.01 7.64 3.64
CA ASP A 144 -19.73 8.92 3.57
C ASP A 144 -20.53 9.05 2.25
N SER A 145 -19.95 8.60 1.13
CA SER A 145 -20.51 8.81 -0.21
C SER A 145 -21.07 7.53 -0.85
N GLY A 146 -20.70 6.36 -0.35
CA GLY A 146 -20.99 5.06 -0.95
C GLY A 146 -20.18 4.77 -2.22
N GLU A 147 -19.28 5.66 -2.64
CA GLU A 147 -18.50 5.53 -3.87
C GLU A 147 -17.20 4.76 -3.63
N ASP A 148 -16.66 4.12 -4.67
CA ASP A 148 -15.29 3.64 -4.61
C ASP A 148 -14.36 4.87 -4.53
N ALA A 149 -13.38 4.83 -3.65
CA ALA A 149 -12.50 5.95 -3.38
C ALA A 149 -11.07 5.47 -3.11
N VAL A 150 -10.11 6.38 -3.27
CA VAL A 150 -8.71 6.12 -2.93
C VAL A 150 -8.18 7.21 -2.00
N VAL A 151 -7.60 6.80 -0.88
CA VAL A 151 -6.70 7.67 -0.12
C VAL A 151 -5.27 7.41 -0.58
N TYR A 152 -4.46 8.45 -0.69
CA TYR A 152 -3.11 8.33 -1.22
C TYR A 152 -2.15 9.39 -0.72
N ARG A 153 -0.86 9.09 -0.87
CA ARG A 153 0.26 9.97 -0.52
C ARG A 153 0.65 10.88 -1.68
N ALA A 154 0.45 12.19 -1.53
CA ALA A 154 0.83 13.20 -2.52
C ALA A 154 0.80 14.63 -1.97
N GLY A 155 1.51 15.53 -2.65
CA GLY A 155 1.50 16.97 -2.37
C GLY A 155 2.13 17.35 -1.03
N PRO A 156 1.97 18.61 -0.60
CA PRO A 156 2.62 19.12 0.61
C PRO A 156 2.14 18.48 1.91
N SER A 157 0.84 18.23 2.06
CA SER A 157 0.27 17.58 3.27
C SER A 157 0.53 16.08 3.33
N GLY A 158 0.84 15.46 2.19
CA GLY A 158 1.08 14.04 2.10
C GLY A 158 -0.15 13.14 2.20
N LEU A 159 -1.36 13.70 2.25
CA LEU A 159 -2.60 12.94 2.28
C LEU A 159 -3.63 13.56 1.36
N ARG A 160 -4.12 12.74 0.43
CA ARG A 160 -5.18 13.11 -0.50
C ARG A 160 -6.27 12.05 -0.57
N LEU A 161 -7.48 12.49 -0.89
CA LEU A 161 -8.65 11.67 -1.17
C LEU A 161 -9.10 11.93 -2.60
N ALA A 162 -9.32 10.88 -3.40
CA ALA A 162 -10.03 10.98 -4.66
C ALA A 162 -11.24 10.05 -4.65
N ARG A 163 -12.38 10.57 -5.10
CA ARG A 163 -13.64 9.84 -5.25
C ARG A 163 -14.00 9.73 -6.72
N GLN A 164 -14.89 8.80 -7.05
CA GLN A 164 -15.35 8.65 -8.43
C GLN A 164 -16.05 9.91 -8.94
N ARG A 165 -16.99 10.47 -8.18
CA ARG A 165 -17.84 11.56 -8.67
C ARG A 165 -17.91 12.74 -7.70
N ARG A 166 -18.12 12.50 -6.40
CA ARG A 166 -18.43 13.56 -5.43
C ARG A 166 -17.20 14.12 -4.72
N MET A 167 -16.99 15.43 -4.77
CA MET A 167 -15.80 16.10 -4.19
C MET A 167 -16.06 16.94 -2.94
N HIS A 168 -17.12 16.63 -2.19
CA HIS A 168 -17.36 17.29 -0.91
C HIS A 168 -16.23 16.97 0.09
N PRO A 169 -15.93 17.87 1.04
CA PRO A 169 -15.05 17.52 2.15
C PRO A 169 -15.55 16.24 2.87
N PRO A 170 -14.64 15.35 3.32
CA PRO A 170 -15.04 14.18 4.10
C PRO A 170 -15.68 14.64 5.42
N VAL A 171 -16.64 13.86 5.92
CA VAL A 171 -17.17 14.12 7.25
C VAL A 171 -16.11 13.68 8.25
N LEU A 172 -15.38 14.65 8.80
CA LEU A 172 -14.45 14.40 9.88
C LEU A 172 -15.28 14.26 11.16
N SER A 173 -15.74 13.05 11.47
CA SER A 173 -16.35 12.79 12.77
C SER A 173 -15.35 13.19 13.84
N HIS A 174 -15.69 14.19 14.64
CA HIS A 174 -14.92 14.66 15.79
C HIS A 174 -15.06 13.64 16.94
N GLY A 175 -14.70 12.38 16.69
CA GLY A 175 -14.75 11.31 17.67
C GLY A 175 -13.39 11.15 18.34
N ASP A 176 -13.27 11.62 19.58
CA ASP A 176 -12.23 11.38 20.61
C ASP A 176 -10.73 11.43 20.24
N SER A 177 -10.38 11.68 18.98
CA SER A 177 -9.01 11.74 18.53
C SER A 177 -8.59 13.18 18.31
N SER A 178 -7.75 13.68 19.22
CA SER A 178 -7.03 14.96 19.10
C SER A 178 -6.08 15.02 17.87
N THR A 179 -6.01 13.98 17.04
CA THR A 179 -5.09 13.90 15.91
C THR A 179 -5.68 14.59 14.69
N PHE A 180 -5.22 15.80 14.40
CA PHE A 180 -5.51 16.49 13.14
C PHE A 180 -4.91 15.73 11.94
N VAL A 181 -5.74 15.38 10.97
CA VAL A 181 -5.34 14.70 9.73
C VAL A 181 -5.57 15.64 8.54
N PRO A 182 -4.51 16.19 7.91
CA PRO A 182 -4.63 17.16 6.82
C PRO A 182 -4.96 16.47 5.48
N LEU A 183 -6.15 15.85 5.40
CA LEU A 183 -6.64 15.12 4.23
C LEU A 183 -7.24 16.09 3.20
N ILE A 184 -6.59 16.21 2.04
CA ILE A 184 -7.04 17.13 0.98
C ILE A 184 -7.82 16.35 -0.09
N VAL A 185 -9.06 16.76 -0.37
CA VAL A 185 -9.85 16.18 -1.46
C VAL A 185 -9.30 16.66 -2.81
N ASN A 186 -9.07 15.72 -3.72
CA ASN A 186 -8.75 16.03 -5.10
C ASN A 186 -9.98 16.69 -5.75
N PRO A 187 -9.90 17.94 -6.23
CA PRO A 187 -11.08 18.64 -6.74
C PRO A 187 -11.56 18.11 -8.10
N ARG A 188 -10.81 17.22 -8.76
CA ARG A 188 -11.15 16.68 -10.07
C ARG A 188 -11.79 15.29 -9.96
N PRO A 189 -12.93 15.04 -10.62
CA PRO A 189 -13.52 13.71 -10.69
C PRO A 189 -12.52 12.70 -11.22
N THR A 190 -12.62 11.47 -10.69
CA THR A 190 -11.79 10.37 -11.17
C THR A 190 -12.19 10.06 -12.61
N PRO A 191 -11.23 10.05 -13.55
CA PRO A 191 -11.55 9.84 -14.95
C PRO A 191 -12.13 8.45 -15.19
N THR A 192 -13.13 8.37 -16.07
CA THR A 192 -13.62 7.10 -16.61
C THR A 192 -12.72 6.64 -17.74
N LEU A 193 -12.11 5.45 -17.61
CA LEU A 193 -11.14 4.93 -18.57
C LEU A 193 -11.37 3.45 -18.86
N THR A 194 -10.95 3.02 -20.05
CA THR A 194 -10.66 1.60 -20.31
C THR A 194 -9.32 1.22 -19.68
N GLU A 195 -9.09 -0.08 -19.50
CA GLU A 195 -7.81 -0.57 -18.98
C GLU A 195 -6.63 -0.15 -19.87
N THR A 196 -6.78 -0.24 -21.19
CA THR A 196 -5.75 0.20 -22.16
C THR A 196 -5.43 1.69 -21.99
N ALA A 197 -6.44 2.56 -21.94
CA ALA A 197 -6.21 3.99 -21.73
C ALA A 197 -5.56 4.30 -20.37
N ALA A 198 -5.87 3.52 -19.33
CA ALA A 198 -5.22 3.63 -18.03
C ALA A 198 -3.74 3.23 -18.11
N MET A 199 -3.40 2.15 -18.83
CA MET A 199 -2.01 1.76 -19.08
C MET A 199 -1.24 2.81 -19.88
N ASP A 200 -1.85 3.39 -20.92
CA ASP A 200 -1.22 4.42 -21.73
C ASP A 200 -0.90 5.67 -20.91
N ARG A 201 -1.81 6.11 -20.04
CA ARG A 201 -1.53 7.19 -19.08
C ARG A 201 -0.41 6.83 -18.09
N MET A 202 -0.39 5.57 -17.64
CA MET A 202 0.66 5.07 -16.74
C MET A 202 2.04 5.15 -17.38
N ARG A 203 2.12 4.84 -18.68
CA ARG A 203 3.35 4.93 -19.50
C ARG A 203 3.74 6.38 -19.77
N ALA A 204 2.79 7.18 -20.27
CA ALA A 204 3.03 8.56 -20.72
C ALA A 204 3.47 9.51 -19.58
N TYR A 205 2.84 9.41 -18.41
CA TYR A 205 3.09 10.36 -17.30
C TYR A 205 3.87 9.76 -16.14
N GLY A 206 4.11 8.44 -16.17
CA GLY A 206 4.91 7.75 -15.15
C GLY A 206 4.43 7.87 -13.69
N PRO A 207 3.13 8.01 -13.35
CA PRO A 207 2.75 8.09 -11.95
C PRO A 207 3.06 6.76 -11.22
N ALA A 208 3.13 6.79 -9.89
CA ALA A 208 3.33 5.58 -9.09
C ALA A 208 2.09 4.67 -9.07
N PHE A 209 0.90 5.28 -9.17
CA PHE A 209 -0.39 4.60 -9.30
C PHE A 209 -1.37 5.50 -10.07
N LEU A 210 -2.45 4.89 -10.57
CA LEU A 210 -3.56 5.54 -11.24
C LEU A 210 -4.87 4.93 -10.73
N PHE A 211 -5.71 5.77 -10.12
CA PHE A 211 -7.10 5.44 -9.81
C PHE A 211 -7.99 5.93 -10.96
N PHE A 212 -8.88 5.06 -11.44
CA PHE A 212 -9.80 5.36 -12.53
C PHE A 212 -11.14 4.65 -12.32
N THR A 213 -12.21 5.21 -12.85
CA THR A 213 -13.49 4.50 -12.96
C THR A 213 -13.47 3.64 -14.20
N ASP A 214 -13.67 2.33 -14.06
CA ASP A 214 -13.73 1.44 -15.20
C ASP A 214 -14.98 1.69 -16.04
N ALA A 215 -14.80 1.92 -17.34
CA ALA A 215 -15.90 2.29 -18.24
C ALA A 215 -16.97 1.18 -18.37
N ALA A 216 -16.58 -0.09 -18.24
CA ALA A 216 -17.50 -1.22 -18.40
C ALA A 216 -18.32 -1.50 -17.13
N THR A 217 -17.67 -1.45 -15.96
CA THR A 217 -18.30 -1.83 -14.68
C THR A 217 -18.74 -0.66 -13.83
N GLY A 218 -18.28 0.56 -14.14
CA GLY A 218 -18.52 1.74 -13.30
C GLY A 218 -17.82 1.69 -11.93
N ARG A 219 -17.00 0.66 -11.66
CA ARG A 219 -16.27 0.46 -10.39
C ARG A 219 -14.91 1.15 -10.42
N GLY A 220 -14.44 1.59 -9.27
CA GLY A 220 -13.12 2.21 -9.11
C GLY A 220 -12.00 1.17 -9.14
N ARG A 221 -11.05 1.30 -10.06
CA ARG A 221 -9.89 0.40 -10.19
C ARG A 221 -8.60 1.13 -9.86
N LEU A 222 -7.64 0.40 -9.29
CA LEU A 222 -6.32 0.95 -8.92
C LEU A 222 -5.22 0.20 -9.68
N LEU A 223 -4.62 0.89 -10.64
CA LEU A 223 -3.41 0.45 -11.35
C LEU A 223 -2.18 1.00 -10.61
N TYR A 224 -1.14 0.19 -10.39
CA TYR A 224 0.03 0.62 -9.64
C TYR A 224 1.33 -0.02 -10.12
N ARG A 225 2.46 0.67 -9.92
CA ARG A 225 3.79 0.13 -10.21
C ARG A 225 4.21 -0.87 -9.15
N ARG A 226 4.69 -2.01 -9.61
CA ARG A 226 5.32 -3.02 -8.78
C ARG A 226 6.82 -2.76 -8.72
N TYR A 227 7.47 -3.37 -7.74
CA TYR A 227 8.92 -3.29 -7.58
C TYR A 227 9.72 -3.96 -8.71
N ASP A 228 9.08 -4.84 -9.49
CA ASP A 228 9.69 -5.55 -10.63
C ASP A 228 9.55 -4.76 -11.95
N GLY A 229 9.11 -3.50 -11.89
CA GLY A 229 8.90 -2.64 -13.05
C GLY A 229 7.58 -2.89 -13.80
N ASN A 230 6.87 -3.98 -13.50
CA ASN A 230 5.57 -4.26 -14.10
C ASN A 230 4.42 -3.57 -13.35
N LEU A 231 3.21 -3.73 -13.88
CA LEU A 231 2.00 -3.16 -13.31
C LEU A 231 1.18 -4.21 -12.56
N GLY A 232 0.55 -3.78 -11.48
CA GLY A 232 -0.50 -4.51 -10.79
C GLY A 232 -1.83 -3.78 -10.94
N LEU A 233 -2.91 -4.54 -11.10
CA LEU A 233 -4.28 -4.02 -11.13
C LEU A 233 -5.09 -4.59 -9.98
N ILE A 234 -5.73 -3.72 -9.20
CA ILE A 234 -6.74 -4.09 -8.21
C ILE A 234 -8.11 -3.80 -8.82
N THR A 235 -8.96 -4.83 -8.81
CA THR A 235 -10.32 -4.80 -9.34
C THR A 235 -11.31 -5.13 -8.22
N PRO A 236 -12.29 -4.28 -7.94
CA PRO A 236 -13.35 -4.59 -7.01
C PRO A 236 -14.16 -5.80 -7.45
N ILE A 237 -14.52 -6.65 -6.50
CA ILE A 237 -15.56 -7.67 -6.68
C ILE A 237 -16.69 -7.40 -5.69
N THR A 238 -17.91 -7.72 -6.09
CA THR A 238 -19.05 -7.82 -5.17
C THR A 238 -19.18 -9.30 -4.82
N VAL A 239 -19.24 -9.63 -3.54
CA VAL A 239 -19.67 -10.95 -3.09
C VAL A 239 -21.15 -10.83 -2.82
N ASP A 240 -21.97 -11.44 -3.67
CA ASP A 240 -23.38 -11.61 -3.35
C ASP A 240 -23.45 -12.62 -2.21
N ILE A 241 -23.79 -12.15 -1.01
CA ILE A 241 -24.09 -13.05 0.10
C ILE A 241 -25.44 -13.67 -0.25
N GLU A 242 -25.43 -14.85 -0.87
CA GLU A 242 -26.64 -15.67 -0.98
C GLU A 242 -27.20 -15.87 0.43
N GLY A 243 -28.43 -15.39 0.63
CA GLY A 243 -29.08 -15.30 1.92
C GLY A 243 -29.16 -16.66 2.60
N GLY A 244 -28.49 -16.78 3.75
CA GLY A 244 -28.82 -17.78 4.75
C GLY A 244 -30.21 -17.50 5.30
N SER A 245 -31.24 -18.01 4.62
CA SER A 245 -32.55 -18.22 5.22
C SER A 245 -32.54 -19.58 5.88
N THR A 246 -32.53 -19.60 7.21
CA THR A 246 -33.18 -20.64 8.01
C THR A 246 -34.50 -20.10 8.50
#